data_AF-A0A9E1N6A9-F1
#
_entry.id   AF-A0A9E1N6A9-F1
#
_cell.length_a   1.000
_cell.length_b   1.000
_cell.length_c   1.000
_cell.angle_alpha   90.00
_cell.angle_beta   90.00
_cell.angle_gamma   90.00
#
_symmetry.space_group_name_H-M   'P 1'
#
loop_
_entity.id
_entity.type
_entity.pdbx_description
1 polymer ?
#
loop_
_entity_poly.entity_id
_entity_poly.type
_entity_poly.pdbx_seq_one_letter_code
_entity_poly.pdbx_strand_id
1 'polypeptide(L)'
;MNQDDNSLGHLPSDWFEGLVSPRTSDNLHLSGNSLVAANTDERFEVNNRVARLLSPELTDETLVNELNAMEGLPVYGVSYFNQEFLHFISQELHELDQKSCDSNFNMIEIGGGDGQFARHFLRFDQSRIFVADIAEKFLKLAPDKVRKVCCDARYPYFEKNKLDLAVFWVSFHHLTESDQKKAVAVAVNSLKPNGILAFFEPNSFFLPRHIILNTFLRKHVYFDDEEKPVNYMGVRNSLEGLGMKEVYTRFIQPPYSWKFIEKLKFGGFYYFAVKFLYFLDRFFLLPIANLVFGKSEKRLEKIRRYSASYFFSVFRK
;
A
#
# COMPACT_ATOMS: atom_id res chain seq x y z
N MET A 1 -1.89 12.98 36.23
CA MET A 1 -2.29 11.60 35.89
C MET A 1 -3.64 11.69 35.21
N ASN A 2 -3.66 11.73 33.88
CA ASN A 2 -4.90 11.55 33.14
C ASN A 2 -5.21 10.06 33.19
N GLN A 3 -6.38 9.70 33.70
CA GLN A 3 -6.88 8.35 33.56
C GLN A 3 -7.11 8.12 32.06
N ASP A 4 -6.26 7.26 31.48
CA ASP A 4 -6.50 6.70 30.15
C ASP A 4 -7.86 6.04 30.18
N ASP A 5 -8.83 6.65 29.50
CA ASP A 5 -10.12 6.07 29.19
C ASP A 5 -9.89 4.95 28.15
N ASN A 6 -9.21 3.89 28.60
CA ASN A 6 -8.90 2.66 27.88
C ASN A 6 -10.13 1.75 27.77
N SER A 7 -11.33 2.33 27.81
CA SER A 7 -12.53 1.62 27.40
C SER A 7 -12.46 1.48 25.87
N LEU A 8 -11.78 0.44 25.40
CA LEU A 8 -11.98 -0.11 24.06
C LEU A 8 -13.47 -0.37 23.94
N GLY A 9 -14.24 0.61 23.46
CA GLY A 9 -15.68 0.44 23.25
C GLY A 9 -15.87 -0.88 22.51
N HIS A 10 -16.71 -1.76 23.08
CA HIS A 10 -16.79 -3.17 22.70
C HIS A 10 -16.75 -3.32 21.17
N LEU A 11 -15.62 -3.82 20.65
CA LEU A 11 -15.48 -4.11 19.23
C LEU A 11 -16.44 -5.25 18.88
N PRO A 12 -17.13 -5.20 17.74
CA PRO A 12 -17.91 -6.33 17.24
C PRO A 12 -17.05 -7.60 17.18
N SER A 13 -17.63 -8.76 17.48
CA SER A 13 -16.91 -10.05 17.45
C SER A 13 -16.35 -10.39 16.06
N ASP A 14 -16.96 -9.85 14.99
CA ASP A 14 -16.54 -9.99 13.61
C ASP A 14 -15.59 -8.87 13.14
N TRP A 15 -15.13 -7.99 14.04
CA TRP A 15 -14.29 -6.84 13.67
C TRP A 15 -13.00 -7.25 12.98
N PHE A 16 -12.41 -8.38 13.35
CA PHE A 16 -11.20 -8.93 12.75
C PHE A 16 -11.47 -10.24 12.00
N GLU A 17 -12.69 -10.43 11.51
CA GLU A 17 -13.03 -11.62 10.73
C GLU A 17 -12.13 -11.75 9.49
N GLY A 18 -11.60 -12.95 9.27
CA GLY A 18 -10.73 -13.28 8.14
C GLY A 18 -9.24 -13.18 8.46
N LEU A 19 -8.83 -12.67 9.62
CA LEU A 19 -7.41 -12.75 10.02
C LEU A 19 -7.01 -14.18 10.38
N VAL A 20 -5.75 -14.52 10.09
CA VAL A 20 -5.15 -15.82 10.42
C VAL A 20 -3.84 -15.64 11.18
N SER A 21 -3.43 -16.68 11.90
CA SER A 21 -2.10 -16.74 12.49
C SER A 21 -1.02 -16.71 11.40
N PRO A 22 0.03 -15.88 11.54
CA PRO A 22 1.18 -15.90 10.64
C PRO A 22 2.03 -17.15 10.76
N ARG A 23 1.88 -17.92 11.85
CA ARG A 23 2.65 -19.15 12.09
C ARG A 23 1.91 -20.39 11.59
N THR A 24 0.63 -20.52 11.91
CA THR A 24 -0.14 -21.74 11.64
C THR A 24 -1.16 -21.59 10.52
N SER A 25 -1.44 -20.36 10.08
CA SER A 25 -2.57 -20.04 9.20
C SER A 25 -3.94 -20.42 9.77
N ASP A 26 -4.03 -20.69 11.07
CA ASP A 26 -5.32 -20.92 11.75
C ASP A 26 -6.15 -19.63 11.78
N ASN A 27 -7.46 -19.77 11.59
CA ASN A 27 -8.40 -18.65 11.71
C ASN A 27 -8.39 -18.08 13.13
N LEU A 28 -8.34 -16.76 13.21
CA LEU A 28 -8.37 -16.01 14.46
C LEU A 28 -9.77 -15.47 14.74
N HIS A 29 -10.17 -15.53 16.01
CA HIS A 29 -11.42 -14.93 16.48
C HIS A 29 -11.16 -14.00 17.67
N LEU A 30 -11.93 -12.91 17.77
CA LEU A 30 -11.81 -11.95 18.85
C LEU A 30 -12.42 -12.50 20.14
N SER A 31 -11.62 -12.56 21.20
CA SER A 31 -12.01 -12.96 22.54
C SER A 31 -11.45 -11.97 23.56
N GLY A 32 -12.30 -11.07 24.06
CA GLY A 32 -11.88 -9.94 24.89
C GLY A 32 -10.95 -9.00 24.13
N ASN A 33 -9.74 -8.77 24.65
CA ASN A 33 -8.70 -7.93 24.04
C ASN A 33 -7.62 -8.77 23.33
N SER A 34 -7.99 -9.93 22.81
CA SER A 34 -7.06 -10.82 22.11
C SER A 34 -7.72 -11.52 20.93
N LEU A 35 -6.93 -11.78 19.89
CA LEU A 35 -7.28 -12.72 18.85
C LEU A 35 -6.73 -14.09 19.23
N VAL A 36 -7.58 -15.12 19.19
CA VAL A 36 -7.23 -16.49 19.59
C VAL A 36 -7.40 -17.41 18.40
N ALA A 37 -6.43 -18.30 18.18
CA ALA A 37 -6.54 -19.34 17.17
C ALA A 37 -7.47 -20.46 17.64
N ALA A 38 -8.29 -21.01 16.73
CA ALA A 38 -9.26 -22.05 17.11
C ALA A 38 -8.61 -23.38 17.51
N ASN A 39 -7.49 -23.74 16.87
CA ASN A 39 -6.87 -25.06 16.98
C ASN A 39 -5.56 -25.07 17.76
N THR A 40 -5.11 -23.91 18.25
CA THR A 40 -3.84 -23.75 18.95
C THR A 40 -3.97 -22.79 20.13
N ASP A 41 -3.01 -22.83 21.05
CA ASP A 41 -2.96 -21.90 22.19
C ASP A 41 -2.43 -20.49 21.80
N GLU A 42 -2.38 -20.17 20.50
CA GLU A 42 -1.89 -18.89 20.01
C GLU A 42 -2.83 -17.74 20.36
N ARG A 43 -2.23 -16.66 20.87
CA ARG A 43 -2.93 -15.44 21.25
C ARG A 43 -2.17 -14.23 20.76
N PHE A 44 -2.90 -13.31 20.16
CA PHE A 44 -2.38 -12.05 19.66
C PHE A 44 -3.10 -10.90 20.34
N GLU A 45 -2.36 -9.92 20.85
CA GLU A 45 -2.94 -8.79 21.56
C GLU A 45 -3.75 -7.89 20.62
N VAL A 46 -4.90 -7.41 21.11
CA VAL A 46 -5.63 -6.32 20.49
C VAL A 46 -5.57 -5.11 21.42
N ASN A 47 -4.85 -4.08 21.00
CA ASN A 47 -4.64 -2.87 21.79
C ASN A 47 -4.91 -1.63 20.95
N ASN A 48 -5.65 -0.65 21.48
CA ASN A 48 -6.06 0.55 20.74
C ASN A 48 -6.70 0.24 19.37
N ARG A 49 -7.50 -0.84 19.32
CA ARG A 49 -8.13 -1.37 18.09
C ARG A 49 -7.13 -1.83 17.01
N VAL A 50 -5.88 -2.12 17.39
CA VAL A 50 -4.86 -2.71 16.52
C VAL A 50 -4.65 -4.17 16.92
N ALA A 51 -4.84 -5.07 15.97
CA ALA A 51 -4.48 -6.49 16.12
C ALA A 51 -2.98 -6.67 15.89
N ARG A 52 -2.22 -7.13 16.88
CA ARG A 52 -0.77 -7.32 16.79
C ARG A 52 -0.42 -8.75 16.40
N LEU A 53 -0.21 -8.99 15.11
CA LEU A 53 0.18 -10.28 14.53
C LEU A 53 1.70 -10.40 14.30
N LEU A 54 2.52 -9.56 14.92
CA LEU A 54 3.98 -9.75 14.90
C LEU A 54 4.37 -10.85 15.91
N SER A 55 4.99 -11.92 15.43
CA SER A 55 5.47 -13.04 16.25
C SER A 55 6.99 -12.90 16.47
N PRO A 56 7.50 -12.88 17.70
CA PRO A 56 8.94 -12.83 17.97
C PRO A 56 9.75 -13.92 17.25
N GLU A 57 9.15 -15.08 17.02
CA GLU A 57 9.75 -16.24 16.34
C GLU A 57 9.89 -16.06 14.82
N LEU A 58 9.14 -15.11 14.24
CA LEU A 58 9.18 -14.77 12.82
C LEU A 58 10.04 -13.51 12.55
N THR A 59 10.60 -12.94 13.61
CA THR A 59 11.45 -11.75 13.54
C THR A 59 12.86 -12.12 13.11
N ASP A 60 13.26 -11.64 11.94
CA ASP A 60 14.61 -11.72 11.41
C ASP A 60 15.30 -10.34 11.43
N GLU A 61 16.61 -10.31 11.12
CA GLU A 61 17.40 -9.08 11.11
C GLU A 61 16.81 -8.02 10.16
N THR A 62 16.26 -8.45 9.02
CA THR A 62 15.59 -7.56 8.06
C THR A 62 14.37 -6.88 8.68
N LEU A 63 13.50 -7.61 9.38
CA LEU A 63 12.35 -7.02 10.06
C LEU A 63 12.77 -6.07 11.18
N VAL A 64 13.79 -6.43 11.96
CA VAL A 64 14.32 -5.57 13.03
C VAL A 64 14.84 -4.25 12.46
N ASN A 65 15.60 -4.31 11.37
CA ASN A 65 16.14 -3.11 10.72
C ASN A 65 15.00 -2.22 10.18
N GLU A 66 13.99 -2.80 9.55
CA GLU A 66 12.85 -2.04 9.04
C GLU A 66 12.01 -1.43 10.17
N LEU A 67 11.75 -2.18 11.25
CA LEU A 67 11.06 -1.64 12.44
C LEU A 67 11.82 -0.46 13.03
N ASN A 68 13.15 -0.55 13.14
CA ASN A 68 13.99 0.54 13.64
C ASN A 68 13.96 1.76 12.71
N ALA A 69 14.00 1.54 11.39
CA ALA A 69 13.90 2.61 10.40
C ALA A 69 12.54 3.32 10.52
N MET A 70 11.45 2.54 10.55
CA MET A 70 10.09 3.06 10.68
C MET A 70 9.89 3.80 12.00
N GLU A 71 10.44 3.32 13.13
CA GLU A 71 10.41 4.02 14.42
C GLU A 71 11.11 5.39 14.38
N GLY A 72 12.16 5.54 13.58
CA GLY A 72 12.82 6.83 13.35
C GLY A 72 12.02 7.83 12.51
N LEU A 73 11.05 7.36 11.71
CA LEU A 73 10.31 8.22 10.80
C LEU A 73 9.31 9.14 11.53
N PRO A 74 9.26 10.44 11.18
CA PRO A 74 8.29 11.37 11.74
C PRO A 74 6.86 11.07 11.25
N VAL A 75 5.92 11.23 12.18
CA VAL A 75 4.49 11.16 11.88
C VAL A 75 4.00 12.54 11.44
N TYR A 76 3.65 12.68 10.16
CA TYR A 76 3.12 13.95 9.66
C TYR A 76 1.58 13.99 9.56
N GLY A 77 0.91 12.83 9.45
CA GLY A 77 -0.54 12.75 9.29
C GLY A 77 -1.08 13.41 8.01
N VAL A 78 -0.23 13.60 7.00
CA VAL A 78 -0.58 14.21 5.72
C VAL A 78 -0.31 13.22 4.58
N SER A 79 -1.26 13.12 3.65
CA SER A 79 -1.07 12.36 2.42
C SER A 79 0.04 12.97 1.55
N TYR A 80 0.89 12.12 1.01
CA TYR A 80 1.86 12.45 -0.04
C TYR A 80 1.20 13.02 -1.30
N PHE A 81 0.01 12.53 -1.65
CA PHE A 81 -0.68 12.84 -2.90
C PHE A 81 -1.96 13.64 -2.67
N ASN A 82 -2.40 14.34 -3.71
CA ASN A 82 -3.65 15.08 -3.71
C ASN A 82 -4.85 14.13 -3.50
N GLN A 83 -5.82 14.58 -2.70
CA GLN A 83 -7.03 13.84 -2.35
C GLN A 83 -7.90 13.49 -3.58
N GLU A 84 -7.95 14.35 -4.60
CA GLU A 84 -8.67 14.08 -5.86
C GLU A 84 -8.07 12.89 -6.60
N PHE A 85 -6.74 12.76 -6.58
CA PHE A 85 -6.06 11.63 -7.21
C PHE A 85 -6.33 10.32 -6.47
N LEU A 86 -6.23 10.33 -5.13
CA LEU A 86 -6.59 9.16 -4.31
C LEU A 86 -8.07 8.78 -4.48
N HIS A 87 -8.95 9.78 -4.57
CA HIS A 87 -10.38 9.59 -4.82
C HIS A 87 -10.64 8.91 -6.17
N PHE A 88 -9.99 9.40 -7.23
CA PHE A 88 -10.10 8.84 -8.58
C PHE A 88 -9.63 7.38 -8.62
N ILE A 89 -8.44 7.07 -8.07
CA ILE A 89 -7.90 5.71 -8.09
C ILE A 89 -8.75 4.75 -7.25
N SER A 90 -9.20 5.17 -6.07
CA SER A 90 -10.10 4.34 -5.24
C SER A 90 -11.45 4.08 -5.91
N GLN A 91 -12.00 5.04 -6.66
CA GLN A 91 -13.21 4.83 -7.44
C GLN A 91 -12.99 3.81 -8.55
N GLU A 92 -11.90 3.97 -9.32
CA GLU A 92 -11.56 3.06 -10.40
C GLU A 92 -11.39 1.62 -9.90
N LEU A 93 -10.68 1.40 -8.80
CA LEU A 93 -10.52 0.07 -8.21
C LEU A 93 -11.84 -0.54 -7.74
N HIS A 94 -12.70 0.26 -7.12
CA HIS A 94 -14.01 -0.21 -6.65
C HIS A 94 -14.95 -0.59 -7.81
N GLU A 95 -14.97 0.21 -8.89
CA GLU A 95 -15.78 -0.08 -10.09
C GLU A 95 -15.32 -1.34 -10.83
N LEU A 96 -14.03 -1.68 -10.76
CA LEU A 96 -13.50 -2.92 -11.34
C LEU A 96 -13.98 -4.17 -10.59
N ASP A 97 -14.23 -4.04 -9.30
CA ASP A 97 -14.65 -5.09 -8.40
C ASP A 97 -16.17 -5.33 -8.43
N GLN A 98 -16.98 -4.26 -8.42
CA GLN A 98 -18.46 -4.30 -8.43
C GLN A 98 -19.09 -5.01 -9.64
N LYS A 99 -18.31 -5.41 -10.64
CA LYS A 99 -18.76 -6.38 -11.66
C LYS A 99 -19.02 -7.78 -11.06
N SER A 100 -18.63 -8.02 -9.81
CA SER A 100 -18.94 -9.20 -9.02
C SER A 100 -20.02 -8.86 -7.97
N CYS A 101 -21.14 -9.58 -7.98
CA CYS A 101 -22.41 -9.17 -7.34
C CYS A 101 -22.49 -9.35 -5.81
N ASP A 102 -21.38 -9.38 -5.06
CA ASP A 102 -21.40 -9.68 -3.62
C ASP A 102 -21.50 -8.44 -2.72
N SER A 103 -22.31 -8.55 -1.66
CA SER A 103 -22.69 -7.43 -0.78
C SER A 103 -21.66 -7.09 0.32
N ASN A 104 -20.49 -7.73 0.38
CA ASN A 104 -19.48 -7.51 1.43
C ASN A 104 -18.07 -7.40 0.82
N PHE A 105 -17.68 -6.19 0.46
CA PHE A 105 -16.36 -5.87 -0.11
C PHE A 105 -15.26 -5.87 0.96
N ASN A 106 -14.31 -6.78 0.87
CA ASN A 106 -13.16 -6.89 1.77
C ASN A 106 -11.90 -6.34 1.10
N MET A 107 -11.32 -5.29 1.67
CA MET A 107 -10.10 -4.67 1.16
C MET A 107 -9.01 -4.64 2.22
N ILE A 108 -7.75 -4.82 1.80
CA ILE A 108 -6.58 -4.49 2.61
C ILE A 108 -5.61 -3.54 1.89
N GLU A 109 -5.14 -2.52 2.60
CA GLU A 109 -3.94 -1.75 2.25
C GLU A 109 -2.74 -2.33 3.02
N ILE A 110 -1.74 -2.82 2.30
CA ILE A 110 -0.55 -3.49 2.86
C ILE A 110 0.60 -2.49 2.93
N GLY A 111 1.21 -2.36 4.12
CA GLY A 111 2.14 -1.27 4.43
C GLY A 111 1.45 0.10 4.37
N GLY A 112 0.20 0.17 4.83
CA GLY A 112 -0.66 1.34 4.66
C GLY A 112 -0.47 2.45 5.68
N GLY A 113 0.42 2.28 6.68
CA GLY A 113 0.71 3.27 7.71
C GLY A 113 -0.54 3.80 8.41
N ASP A 114 -0.84 5.09 8.22
CA ASP A 114 -2.00 5.78 8.78
C ASP A 114 -3.26 5.70 7.89
N GLY A 115 -3.29 4.80 6.91
CA GLY A 115 -4.45 4.48 6.08
C GLY A 115 -4.91 5.64 5.20
N GLN A 116 -3.96 6.40 4.62
CA GLN A 116 -4.28 7.55 3.77
C GLN A 116 -4.98 7.14 2.49
N PHE A 117 -4.67 5.97 1.92
CA PHE A 117 -5.39 5.47 0.76
C PHE A 117 -6.67 4.72 1.15
N ALA A 118 -6.59 3.79 2.10
CA ALA A 118 -7.72 2.98 2.58
C ALA A 118 -8.94 3.80 3.02
N ARG A 119 -8.75 4.97 3.63
CA ARG A 119 -9.85 5.84 4.07
C ARG A 119 -10.78 6.28 2.93
N HIS A 120 -10.30 6.32 1.69
CA HIS A 120 -11.13 6.69 0.55
C HIS A 120 -12.18 5.61 0.20
N PHE A 121 -12.00 4.39 0.68
CA PHE A 121 -12.96 3.29 0.52
C PHE A 121 -14.05 3.26 1.59
N LEU A 122 -13.90 4.02 2.69
CA LEU A 122 -14.93 4.12 3.74
C LEU A 122 -16.24 4.76 3.27
N ARG A 123 -16.26 5.38 2.09
CA ARG A 123 -17.46 5.92 1.45
C ARG A 123 -18.34 4.86 0.80
N PHE A 124 -17.78 3.68 0.55
CA PHE A 124 -18.51 2.57 -0.04
C PHE A 124 -19.14 1.80 1.10
N ASP A 125 -20.48 1.85 1.16
CA ASP A 125 -21.24 1.18 2.22
C ASP A 125 -20.91 -0.32 2.25
N GLN A 126 -21.01 -0.94 3.43
CA GLN A 126 -20.75 -2.38 3.66
C GLN A 126 -19.30 -2.86 3.47
N SER A 127 -18.36 -1.97 3.15
CA SER A 127 -16.96 -2.37 2.94
C SER A 127 -16.23 -2.65 4.26
N ARG A 128 -15.52 -3.79 4.32
CA ARG A 128 -14.59 -4.11 5.40
C ARG A 128 -13.17 -3.75 4.98
N ILE A 129 -12.73 -2.59 5.47
CA ILE A 129 -11.43 -2.02 5.12
C ILE A 129 -10.41 -2.33 6.21
N PHE A 130 -9.31 -2.96 5.81
CA PHE A 130 -8.15 -3.27 6.64
C PHE A 130 -6.96 -2.41 6.23
N VAL A 131 -6.15 -2.02 7.21
CA VAL A 131 -4.84 -1.40 7.01
C VAL A 131 -3.83 -2.25 7.77
N ALA A 132 -2.86 -2.80 7.05
CA ALA A 132 -1.77 -3.58 7.59
C ALA A 132 -0.47 -2.79 7.53
N ASP A 133 0.32 -2.82 8.60
CA ASP A 133 1.65 -2.23 8.65
C ASP A 133 2.49 -2.92 9.72
N ILE A 134 3.83 -2.88 9.63
CA ILE A 134 4.69 -3.37 10.72
C ILE A 134 4.79 -2.33 11.85
N ALA A 135 4.58 -1.05 11.54
CA ALA A 135 4.81 0.06 12.45
C ALA A 135 3.49 0.52 13.09
N GLU A 136 3.21 -0.05 14.26
CA GLU A 136 1.98 0.20 15.02
C GLU A 136 1.71 1.69 15.28
N LYS A 137 2.75 2.50 15.45
CA LYS A 137 2.61 3.94 15.69
C LYS A 137 1.85 4.66 14.57
N PHE A 138 1.98 4.22 13.32
CA PHE A 138 1.23 4.79 12.20
C PHE A 138 -0.21 4.28 12.17
N LEU A 139 -0.41 2.99 12.44
CA LEU A 139 -1.74 2.37 12.50
C LEU A 139 -2.66 3.06 13.52
N LYS A 140 -2.12 3.52 14.65
CA LYS A 140 -2.87 4.27 15.67
C LYS A 140 -3.56 5.52 15.12
N LEU A 141 -3.03 6.11 14.05
CA LEU A 141 -3.54 7.32 13.42
C LEU A 141 -4.58 7.04 12.33
N ALA A 142 -4.67 5.79 11.89
CA ALA A 142 -5.66 5.40 10.90
C ALA A 142 -7.08 5.59 11.46
N PRO A 143 -8.07 5.93 10.61
CA PRO A 143 -9.44 6.18 11.08
C PRO A 143 -10.03 5.02 11.89
N ASP A 144 -10.84 5.32 12.90
CA ASP A 144 -11.42 4.28 13.77
C ASP A 144 -12.33 3.27 13.06
N LYS A 145 -12.82 3.63 11.87
CA LYS A 145 -13.64 2.75 11.03
C LYS A 145 -12.80 1.73 10.24
N VAL A 146 -11.48 1.91 10.13
CA VAL A 146 -10.61 0.89 9.52
C VAL A 146 -10.17 -0.14 10.54
N ARG A 147 -9.99 -1.38 10.09
CA ARG A 147 -9.48 -2.49 10.89
C ARG A 147 -7.96 -2.47 10.80
N LYS A 148 -7.29 -2.27 11.93
CA LYS A 148 -5.84 -2.01 11.98
C LYS A 148 -5.11 -3.30 12.34
N VAL A 149 -4.14 -3.71 11.54
CA VAL A 149 -3.40 -4.96 11.72
C VAL A 149 -1.90 -4.66 11.73
N CYS A 150 -1.25 -4.86 12.87
CA CYS A 150 0.20 -4.76 12.98
C CYS A 150 0.81 -6.12 12.58
N CYS A 151 1.34 -6.24 11.38
CA CYS A 151 1.85 -7.50 10.84
C CYS A 151 2.95 -7.31 9.80
N ASP A 152 3.76 -8.35 9.61
CA ASP A 152 4.75 -8.44 8.54
C ASP A 152 4.10 -9.05 7.28
N ALA A 153 4.16 -8.30 6.17
CA ALA A 153 3.53 -8.69 4.91
C ALA A 153 4.07 -9.99 4.30
N ARG A 154 5.24 -10.47 4.75
CA ARG A 154 5.89 -11.70 4.27
C ARG A 154 5.23 -12.98 4.78
N TYR A 155 4.39 -12.89 5.81
CA TYR A 155 3.72 -14.03 6.45
C TYR A 155 2.19 -13.95 6.30
N PRO A 156 1.46 -15.07 6.40
CA PRO A 156 0.00 -15.06 6.37
C PRO A 156 -0.61 -14.12 7.41
N TYR A 157 -1.51 -13.24 6.98
CA TYR A 157 -2.28 -12.36 7.88
C TYR A 157 -3.77 -12.35 7.56
N PHE A 158 -4.16 -13.02 6.47
CA PHE A 158 -5.55 -13.15 6.04
C PHE A 158 -5.81 -14.57 5.54
N GLU A 159 -7.05 -15.03 5.71
CA GLU A 159 -7.51 -16.33 5.23
C GLU A 159 -7.51 -16.36 3.70
N LYS A 160 -7.26 -17.55 3.15
CA LYS A 160 -7.26 -17.79 1.70
C LYS A 160 -8.61 -17.41 1.09
N ASN A 161 -8.56 -16.80 -0.08
CA ASN A 161 -9.76 -16.46 -0.86
C ASN A 161 -10.81 -15.65 -0.09
N LYS A 162 -10.39 -14.63 0.66
CA LYS A 162 -11.31 -13.74 1.40
C LYS A 162 -11.29 -12.28 0.96
N LEU A 163 -10.18 -11.82 0.40
CA LEU A 163 -10.03 -10.43 -0.03
C LEU A 163 -10.56 -10.24 -1.45
N ASP A 164 -11.33 -9.18 -1.64
CA ASP A 164 -11.77 -8.70 -2.95
C ASP A 164 -10.68 -7.80 -3.56
N LEU A 165 -10.03 -6.98 -2.72
CA LEU A 165 -8.96 -6.07 -3.11
C LEU A 165 -7.79 -6.09 -2.12
N ALA A 166 -6.58 -6.23 -2.63
CA ALA A 166 -5.34 -5.96 -1.90
C ALA A 166 -4.55 -4.87 -2.61
N VAL A 167 -3.96 -3.94 -1.86
CA VAL A 167 -3.21 -2.81 -2.44
C VAL A 167 -1.89 -2.62 -1.72
N PHE A 168 -0.81 -2.52 -2.49
CA PHE A 168 0.44 -1.91 -2.06
C PHE A 168 0.47 -0.46 -2.56
N TRP A 169 0.34 0.49 -1.63
CA TRP A 169 0.31 1.92 -1.95
C TRP A 169 1.55 2.61 -1.38
N VAL A 170 2.59 2.75 -2.20
CA VAL A 170 3.86 3.38 -1.84
C VAL A 170 4.44 2.70 -0.58
N SER A 171 4.49 1.37 -0.61
CA SER A 171 4.92 0.56 0.53
C SER A 171 5.79 -0.63 0.12
N PHE A 172 5.63 -1.15 -1.10
CA PHE A 172 6.32 -2.33 -1.58
C PHE A 172 7.83 -2.13 -1.76
N HIS A 173 8.26 -0.88 -1.99
CA HIS A 173 9.67 -0.52 -2.17
C HIS A 173 10.54 -0.68 -0.92
N HIS A 174 9.94 -0.80 0.27
CA HIS A 174 10.68 -1.06 1.51
C HIS A 174 11.19 -2.51 1.59
N LEU A 175 10.60 -3.43 0.80
CA LEU A 175 10.96 -4.84 0.81
C LEU A 175 12.14 -5.12 -0.11
N THR A 176 13.01 -6.07 0.30
CA THR A 176 14.01 -6.68 -0.59
C THR A 176 13.31 -7.43 -1.73
N GLU A 177 13.97 -7.68 -2.87
CA GLU A 177 13.37 -8.44 -3.97
C GLU A 177 12.89 -9.85 -3.56
N SER A 178 13.57 -10.47 -2.59
CA SER A 178 13.16 -11.78 -2.04
C SER A 178 11.87 -11.66 -1.23
N ASP A 179 11.80 -10.65 -0.38
CA ASP A 179 10.64 -10.42 0.48
C ASP A 179 9.44 -9.87 -0.28
N GLN A 180 9.67 -9.10 -1.34
CA GLN A 180 8.66 -8.71 -2.32
C GLN A 180 7.93 -9.93 -2.89
N LYS A 181 8.66 -10.99 -3.29
CA LYS A 181 8.05 -12.23 -3.80
C LYS A 181 7.21 -12.93 -2.75
N LYS A 182 7.67 -12.99 -1.49
CA LYS A 182 6.91 -13.57 -0.37
C LYS A 182 5.63 -12.78 -0.12
N ALA A 183 5.73 -11.46 -0.01
CA ALA A 183 4.60 -10.59 0.28
C ALA A 183 3.53 -10.65 -0.82
N VAL A 184 3.94 -10.70 -2.09
CA VAL A 184 3.02 -10.90 -3.21
C VAL A 184 2.36 -12.27 -3.15
N ALA A 185 3.10 -13.34 -2.86
CA ALA A 185 2.53 -14.67 -2.74
C ALA A 185 1.48 -14.76 -1.63
N VAL A 186 1.74 -14.13 -0.48
CA VAL A 186 0.77 -14.00 0.62
C VAL A 186 -0.48 -13.25 0.15
N ALA A 187 -0.32 -12.07 -0.44
CA ALA A 187 -1.45 -11.26 -0.90
C ALA A 187 -2.31 -12.01 -1.94
N VAL A 188 -1.68 -12.63 -2.94
CA VAL A 188 -2.39 -13.42 -3.98
C VAL A 188 -3.13 -14.61 -3.38
N ASN A 189 -2.54 -15.30 -2.41
CA ASN A 189 -3.20 -16.42 -1.75
C ASN A 189 -4.47 -16.00 -0.98
N SER A 190 -4.46 -14.80 -0.38
CA SER A 190 -5.58 -14.22 0.34
C SER A 190 -6.71 -13.68 -0.56
N LEU A 191 -6.43 -13.36 -1.82
CA LEU A 191 -7.44 -12.88 -2.78
C LEU A 191 -8.42 -13.98 -3.19
N LYS A 192 -9.71 -13.64 -3.28
CA LYS A 192 -10.75 -14.47 -3.91
C LYS A 192 -10.43 -14.73 -5.39
N PRO A 193 -11.02 -15.76 -6.01
CA PRO A 193 -11.09 -15.83 -7.48
C PRO A 193 -11.67 -14.52 -8.05
N ASN A 194 -11.04 -13.95 -9.08
CA ASN A 194 -11.32 -12.62 -9.64
C ASN A 194 -10.95 -11.42 -8.74
N GLY A 195 -10.39 -11.67 -7.55
CA GLY A 195 -9.89 -10.63 -6.67
C GLY A 195 -8.76 -9.82 -7.31
N ILE A 196 -8.65 -8.57 -6.87
CA ILE A 196 -7.76 -7.57 -7.45
C ILE A 196 -6.53 -7.36 -6.57
N LEU A 197 -5.35 -7.34 -7.18
CA LEU A 197 -4.13 -6.84 -6.57
C LEU A 197 -3.67 -5.59 -7.30
N ALA A 198 -3.51 -4.49 -6.58
CA ALA A 198 -3.05 -3.22 -7.14
C ALA A 198 -1.72 -2.77 -6.52
N PHE A 199 -0.89 -2.14 -7.33
CA PHE A 199 0.36 -1.53 -6.91
C PHE A 199 0.40 -0.09 -7.36
N PHE A 200 0.78 0.82 -6.46
CA PHE A 200 1.17 2.17 -6.81
C PHE A 200 2.53 2.46 -6.20
N GLU A 201 3.59 2.40 -7.01
CA GLU A 201 4.96 2.34 -6.51
C GLU A 201 5.92 3.24 -7.31
N PRO A 202 7.01 3.73 -6.68
CA PRO A 202 8.03 4.48 -7.37
C PRO A 202 8.66 3.62 -8.48
N ASN A 203 8.75 4.19 -9.67
CA ASN A 203 9.15 3.47 -10.88
C ASN A 203 10.68 3.44 -11.06
N SER A 204 11.27 2.24 -11.09
CA SER A 204 12.71 2.05 -11.31
C SER A 204 13.18 2.39 -12.72
N PHE A 205 12.30 2.63 -13.69
CA PHE A 205 12.68 3.05 -15.04
C PHE A 205 12.73 4.57 -15.21
N PHE A 206 12.31 5.34 -14.20
CA PHE A 206 12.25 6.80 -14.29
C PHE A 206 13.65 7.42 -14.29
N LEU A 207 14.11 7.86 -15.47
CA LEU A 207 15.49 8.34 -15.67
C LEU A 207 15.90 9.49 -14.73
N PRO A 208 15.07 10.53 -14.48
CA PRO A 208 15.43 11.60 -13.56
C PRO A 208 15.71 11.13 -12.13
N ARG A 209 15.02 10.08 -11.65
CA ARG A 209 15.29 9.49 -10.33
C ARG A 209 16.69 8.89 -10.26
N HIS A 210 17.12 8.18 -11.30
CA HIS A 210 18.50 7.65 -11.38
C HIS A 210 19.55 8.76 -11.33
N ILE A 211 19.29 9.89 -11.99
CA ILE A 211 20.19 11.05 -11.92
C ILE A 211 20.22 11.61 -10.50
N ILE A 212 19.08 11.83 -9.87
CA ILE A 212 19.00 12.38 -8.50
C ILE A 212 19.69 11.47 -7.48
N LEU A 213 19.41 10.16 -7.52
CA LEU A 213 19.96 9.18 -6.58
C LEU A 213 21.49 9.07 -6.64
N ASN A 214 22.09 9.36 -7.80
CA ASN A 214 23.54 9.33 -8.02
C ASN A 214 24.23 10.70 -7.82
N THR A 215 23.52 11.70 -7.27
CA THR A 215 24.07 13.05 -7.02
C THR A 215 23.87 13.48 -5.56
N PHE A 216 24.48 14.60 -5.17
CA PHE A 216 24.30 15.19 -3.83
C PHE A 216 22.84 15.58 -3.55
N LEU A 217 21.98 15.65 -4.58
CA LEU A 217 20.57 16.01 -4.45
C LEU A 217 19.73 14.93 -3.75
N ARG A 218 20.19 13.68 -3.65
CA ARG A 218 19.47 12.58 -2.96
C ARG A 218 18.98 13.00 -1.56
N LYS A 219 19.88 13.58 -0.76
CA LYS A 219 19.62 14.03 0.63
C LYS A 219 18.65 15.21 0.74
N HIS A 220 18.29 15.81 -0.38
CA HIS A 220 17.38 16.96 -0.44
C HIS A 220 16.00 16.61 -0.99
N VAL A 221 15.88 15.47 -1.67
CA VAL A 221 14.67 15.05 -2.37
C VAL A 221 13.97 13.90 -1.64
N TYR A 222 14.72 12.97 -1.06
CA TYR A 222 14.18 11.77 -0.44
C TYR A 222 14.32 11.86 1.09
N PHE A 223 13.30 11.37 1.80
CA PHE A 223 13.27 11.33 3.27
C PHE A 223 14.06 10.15 3.82
N ASP A 224 14.06 9.07 3.04
CA ASP A 224 14.78 7.86 3.33
C ASP A 224 15.95 7.76 2.37
N ASP A 225 17.16 7.69 2.92
CA ASP A 225 18.33 7.42 2.10
C ASP A 225 18.17 6.03 1.43
N GLU A 226 17.42 5.10 1.99
CA GLU A 226 17.20 3.76 1.44
C GLU A 226 16.05 3.63 0.42
N GLU A 227 15.47 4.73 -0.09
CA GLU A 227 14.37 4.64 -1.06
C GLU A 227 14.77 3.84 -2.33
N LYS A 228 14.20 2.64 -2.48
CA LYS A 228 14.49 1.69 -3.56
C LYS A 228 13.34 1.68 -4.57
N PRO A 229 13.47 2.30 -5.76
CA PRO A 229 12.36 2.25 -6.71
C PRO A 229 12.07 0.81 -7.18
N VAL A 230 10.81 0.50 -7.43
CA VAL A 230 10.34 -0.84 -7.77
C VAL A 230 10.46 -1.10 -9.28
N ASN A 231 10.99 -2.28 -9.62
CA ASN A 231 11.01 -2.77 -10.98
C ASN A 231 9.67 -3.42 -11.36
N TYR A 232 8.84 -2.67 -12.07
CA TYR A 232 7.54 -3.14 -12.57
C TYR A 232 7.63 -4.46 -13.35
N MET A 233 8.69 -4.69 -14.15
CA MET A 233 8.82 -5.95 -14.90
C MET A 233 9.03 -7.14 -13.95
N GLY A 234 9.75 -6.94 -12.85
CA GLY A 234 9.92 -7.95 -11.81
C GLY A 234 8.60 -8.28 -11.11
N VAL A 235 7.81 -7.26 -10.78
CA VAL A 235 6.46 -7.41 -10.19
C VAL A 235 5.56 -8.17 -11.14
N ARG A 236 5.47 -7.75 -12.41
CA ARG A 236 4.68 -8.40 -13.46
C ARG A 236 5.03 -9.87 -13.60
N ASN A 237 6.31 -10.20 -13.78
CA ASN A 237 6.75 -11.58 -13.96
C ASN A 237 6.42 -12.45 -12.73
N SER A 238 6.56 -11.90 -11.53
CA SER A 238 6.24 -12.61 -10.28
C SER A 238 4.74 -12.91 -10.18
N LEU A 239 3.89 -11.97 -10.58
CA LEU A 239 2.44 -12.11 -10.57
C LEU A 239 1.93 -13.06 -11.65
N GLU A 240 2.45 -12.95 -12.88
CA GLU A 240 2.14 -13.89 -13.96
C GLU A 240 2.52 -15.33 -13.57
N GLY A 241 3.66 -15.51 -12.88
CA GLY A 241 4.09 -16.80 -12.32
C GLY A 241 3.17 -17.35 -11.22
N LEU A 242 2.35 -16.51 -10.59
CA LEU A 242 1.33 -16.87 -9.60
C LEU A 242 -0.07 -17.00 -10.22
N GLY A 243 -0.18 -16.95 -11.55
CA GLY A 243 -1.45 -17.07 -12.27
C GLY A 243 -2.28 -15.80 -12.35
N MET A 244 -1.76 -14.67 -11.87
CA MET A 244 -2.44 -13.38 -11.96
C MET A 244 -2.37 -12.84 -13.39
N LYS A 245 -3.47 -12.24 -13.86
CA LYS A 245 -3.53 -11.57 -15.16
C LYS A 245 -3.51 -10.06 -14.99
N GLU A 246 -2.61 -9.38 -15.72
CA GLU A 246 -2.60 -7.92 -15.80
C GLU A 246 -3.91 -7.41 -16.45
N VAL A 247 -4.61 -6.52 -15.76
CA VAL A 247 -5.78 -5.80 -16.28
C VAL A 247 -5.32 -4.56 -17.03
N TYR A 248 -4.51 -3.72 -16.37
CA TYR A 248 -3.81 -2.61 -17.00
C TYR A 248 -2.61 -2.17 -16.15
N THR A 249 -1.70 -1.44 -16.79
CA THR A 249 -0.64 -0.68 -16.13
C THR A 249 -0.57 0.73 -16.71
N ARG A 250 -0.46 1.72 -15.83
CA ARG A 250 -0.28 3.14 -16.18
C ARG A 250 0.97 3.67 -15.50
N PHE A 251 1.81 4.35 -16.27
CA PHE A 251 2.94 5.09 -15.75
C PHE A 251 2.51 6.55 -15.55
N ILE A 252 2.58 7.03 -14.31
CA ILE A 252 1.93 8.27 -13.85
C ILE A 252 2.93 9.19 -13.14
N GLN A 253 2.81 10.49 -13.38
CA GLN A 253 3.38 11.53 -12.53
C GLN A 253 2.29 11.99 -11.56
N PRO A 254 2.27 11.51 -10.31
CA PRO A 254 1.15 11.81 -9.41
C PRO A 254 1.17 13.28 -8.96
N PRO A 255 0.00 13.89 -8.78
CA PRO A 255 -0.08 15.20 -8.17
C PRO A 255 0.20 15.07 -6.67
N TYR A 256 1.34 15.59 -6.22
CA TYR A 256 1.68 15.66 -4.80
C TYR A 256 0.78 16.66 -4.06
N SER A 257 0.53 16.40 -2.78
CA SER A 257 -0.24 17.33 -1.94
C SER A 257 0.62 18.54 -1.57
N TRP A 258 0.02 19.74 -1.63
CA TRP A 258 0.71 20.96 -1.21
C TRP A 258 1.17 20.89 0.25
N LYS A 259 0.31 20.36 1.14
CA LYS A 259 0.59 20.19 2.57
C LYS A 259 1.81 19.30 2.83
N PHE A 260 1.99 18.25 2.03
CA PHE A 260 3.16 17.40 2.12
C PHE A 260 4.42 18.15 1.70
N ILE A 261 4.35 18.88 0.57
CA ILE A 261 5.51 19.58 0.04
C ILE A 261 5.98 20.70 0.99
N GLU A 262 5.07 21.36 1.70
CA GLU A 262 5.44 22.33 2.75
C GLU A 262 6.31 21.74 3.88
N LYS A 263 6.29 20.41 4.08
CA LYS A 263 7.12 19.73 5.09
C LYS A 263 8.54 19.43 4.63
N LEU A 264 8.83 19.57 3.34
CA LEU A 264 10.17 19.36 2.78
C LEU A 264 11.08 20.55 3.08
N LYS A 265 12.35 20.27 3.44
CA LYS A 265 13.37 21.29 3.73
C LYS A 265 13.60 22.29 2.59
N PHE A 266 13.32 21.88 1.35
CA PHE A 266 13.33 22.72 0.14
C PHE A 266 11.98 22.68 -0.62
N GLY A 267 10.89 22.51 0.13
CA GLY A 267 9.55 22.24 -0.41
C GLY A 267 9.10 23.19 -1.50
N GLY A 268 9.33 24.50 -1.34
CA GLY A 268 8.96 25.49 -2.36
C GLY A 268 9.62 25.23 -3.72
N PHE A 269 10.94 25.05 -3.76
CA PHE A 269 11.66 24.76 -5.01
C PHE A 269 11.25 23.39 -5.59
N TYR A 270 11.14 22.37 -4.73
CA TYR A 270 10.73 21.04 -5.15
C TYR A 270 9.31 21.02 -5.72
N TYR A 271 8.39 21.79 -5.13
CA TYR A 271 7.03 21.96 -5.66
C TYR A 271 7.07 22.50 -7.08
N PHE A 272 7.83 23.58 -7.32
CA PHE A 272 7.93 24.16 -8.66
C PHE A 272 8.50 23.16 -9.65
N ALA A 273 9.54 22.41 -9.28
CA ALA A 273 10.12 21.38 -10.14
C ALA A 273 9.13 20.24 -10.45
N VAL A 274 8.48 19.67 -9.43
CA VAL A 274 7.50 18.58 -9.60
C VAL A 274 6.27 19.06 -10.36
N LYS A 275 5.76 20.25 -10.06
CA LYS A 275 4.63 20.85 -10.77
C LYS A 275 4.99 21.14 -12.22
N PHE A 276 6.20 21.61 -12.49
CA PHE A 276 6.71 21.81 -13.84
C PHE A 276 6.85 20.49 -14.60
N LEU A 277 7.38 19.44 -13.98
CA LEU A 277 7.44 18.10 -14.57
C LEU A 277 6.05 17.56 -14.86
N TYR A 278 5.11 17.70 -13.93
CA TYR A 278 3.70 17.32 -14.13
C TYR A 278 3.04 18.13 -15.26
N PHE A 279 3.31 19.44 -15.32
CA PHE A 279 2.79 20.31 -16.37
C PHE A 279 3.38 19.96 -17.75
N LEU A 280 4.70 19.79 -17.85
CA LEU A 280 5.37 19.31 -19.05
C LEU A 280 4.81 17.97 -19.50
N ASP A 281 4.60 17.07 -18.55
CA ASP A 281 4.05 15.75 -18.85
C ASP A 281 2.64 15.85 -19.43
N ARG A 282 1.74 16.55 -18.75
CA ARG A 282 0.32 16.61 -19.08
C ARG A 282 0.02 17.45 -20.32
N PHE A 283 0.74 18.55 -20.54
CA PHE A 283 0.43 19.52 -21.59
C PHE A 283 1.36 19.45 -22.80
N PHE A 284 2.51 18.78 -22.69
CA PHE A 284 3.46 18.68 -23.81
C PHE A 284 3.78 17.23 -24.16
N LEU A 285 4.37 16.47 -23.24
CA LEU A 285 4.84 15.11 -23.53
C LEU A 285 3.70 14.18 -23.92
N LEU A 286 2.59 14.20 -23.18
CA LEU A 286 1.43 13.36 -23.45
C LEU A 286 0.73 13.74 -24.78
N PRO A 287 0.41 15.01 -25.07
CA PRO A 287 -0.11 15.41 -26.37
C PRO A 287 0.81 15.07 -27.54
N ILE A 288 2.13 15.33 -27.43
CA ILE A 288 3.10 15.02 -28.49
C ILE A 288 3.17 13.51 -28.71
N ALA A 289 3.22 12.72 -27.64
CA ALA A 289 3.25 11.27 -27.77
C ALA A 289 1.95 10.72 -28.40
N ASN A 290 0.79 11.28 -28.03
CA ASN A 290 -0.49 10.95 -28.67
C ASN A 290 -0.53 11.35 -30.15
N LEU A 291 0.11 12.47 -30.53
CA LEU A 291 0.22 12.92 -31.91
C LEU A 291 1.14 12.01 -32.74
N VAL A 292 2.32 11.65 -32.21
CA VAL A 292 3.35 10.88 -32.93
C VAL A 292 3.01 9.39 -33.01
N PHE A 293 2.47 8.81 -31.94
CA PHE A 293 2.25 7.35 -31.85
C PHE A 293 0.79 6.95 -32.00
N GLY A 294 -0.12 7.92 -32.15
CA GLY A 294 -1.57 7.72 -32.07
C GLY A 294 -2.02 7.38 -30.65
N LYS A 295 -3.32 7.12 -30.48
CA LYS A 295 -3.91 6.68 -29.19
C LYS A 295 -3.54 5.23 -28.81
N SER A 296 -2.52 4.63 -29.43
CA SER A 296 -2.12 3.26 -29.13
C SER A 296 -1.41 3.20 -27.78
N GLU A 297 -2.12 2.68 -26.77
CA GLU A 297 -1.66 2.61 -25.39
C GLU A 297 -0.28 1.96 -25.25
N LYS A 298 0.02 0.89 -26.02
CA LYS A 298 1.28 0.13 -25.90
C LYS A 298 2.54 0.95 -26.25
N ARG A 299 2.50 1.80 -27.28
CA ARG A 299 3.67 2.64 -27.66
C ARG A 299 3.87 3.77 -26.67
N LEU A 300 2.78 4.41 -26.26
CA LEU A 300 2.79 5.46 -25.26
C LEU A 300 3.30 4.93 -23.91
N GLU A 301 2.84 3.75 -23.49
CA GLU A 301 3.28 3.07 -22.28
C GLU A 301 4.81 2.87 -22.25
N LYS A 302 5.42 2.46 -23.37
CA LYS A 302 6.87 2.29 -23.45
C LYS A 302 7.64 3.59 -23.18
N ILE A 303 7.15 4.72 -23.67
CA ILE A 303 7.77 6.03 -23.40
C ILE A 303 7.51 6.46 -21.96
N ARG A 304 6.26 6.34 -21.53
CA ARG A 304 5.81 6.72 -20.18
C ARG A 304 6.56 5.97 -19.09
N ARG A 305 6.93 4.71 -19.34
CA ARG A 305 7.79 3.90 -18.47
C ARG A 305 9.09 4.60 -18.08
N TYR A 306 9.68 5.40 -18.97
CA TYR A 306 10.93 6.09 -18.68
C TYR A 306 10.73 7.55 -18.22
N SER A 307 9.53 8.11 -18.42
CA SER A 307 9.22 9.52 -18.14
C SER A 307 8.29 9.76 -16.95
N ALA A 308 7.72 8.72 -16.35
CA ALA A 308 6.84 8.82 -15.19
C ALA A 308 7.51 8.32 -13.91
N SER A 309 7.32 9.02 -12.78
CA SER A 309 7.99 8.70 -11.51
C SER A 309 7.36 7.53 -10.75
N TYR A 310 6.12 7.16 -11.08
CA TYR A 310 5.40 6.02 -10.50
C TYR A 310 4.77 5.15 -11.59
N PHE A 311 4.48 3.91 -11.24
CA PHE A 311 3.53 3.08 -11.98
C PHE A 311 2.33 2.75 -11.09
N PHE A 312 1.17 2.65 -11.72
CA PHE A 312 -0.06 2.09 -11.16
C PHE A 312 -0.42 0.86 -11.97
N SER A 313 -0.33 -0.32 -11.38
CA SER A 313 -0.63 -1.58 -12.06
C SER A 313 -1.72 -2.34 -11.32
N VAL A 314 -2.61 -2.96 -12.08
CA VAL A 314 -3.76 -3.71 -11.55
C VAL A 314 -3.76 -5.09 -12.17
N PHE A 315 -3.84 -6.10 -11.30
CA PHE A 315 -3.85 -7.51 -11.65
C PHE A 315 -5.10 -8.17 -11.08
N ARG A 316 -5.55 -9.23 -11.74
CA ARG A 316 -6.71 -10.03 -11.36
C ARG A 316 -6.30 -11.50 -11.21
N LYS A 317 -6.71 -12.12 -10.11
CA LYS A 317 -6.55 -13.57 -9.85
C LYS A 317 -7.57 -14.37 -10.65
#